data_AF-A0A226DWG2-F1
#
_entry.id   AF-A0A226DWG2-F1
#
_cell.length_a   1.000
_cell.length_b   1.000
_cell.length_c   1.000
_cell.angle_alpha   90.00
_cell.angle_beta   90.00
_cell.angle_gamma   90.00
#
_symmetry.space_group_name_H-M   'P 1'
#
loop_
_entity.id
_entity.type
_entity.pdbx_description
1 polymer ?
#
loop_
_entity_poly.entity_id
_entity_poly.type
_entity_poly.pdbx_seq_one_letter_code
_entity_poly.pdbx_strand_id
1 'polypeptide(L)'
;MFEHRTSIGEDYFLTSGFALVTLNVGNAPSRGFRLEFYSSMFPDSQDLTSLQPLNTNIGNISYPVGGGNYRLNENALFVINPIVPAQRTVMFTRMDVEYGSVCQYDAVTIYNWFNNQYVQVAKVCGTSLPPLTTFESGVGLITFQSDSSVVGTGFDFEWV
;
A
#
# COMPACT_ATOMS: atom_id res chain seq x y z
N MET A 1 3.60 5.67 9.84
CA MET A 1 4.87 4.95 9.60
C MET A 1 6.00 5.91 9.99
N PHE A 2 6.86 5.54 10.95
CA PHE A 2 7.94 6.42 11.45
C PHE A 2 9.28 6.04 10.78
N GLU A 3 10.16 7.02 10.52
CA GLU A 3 11.53 6.77 10.02
C GLU A 3 12.31 6.24 11.21
N HIS A 4 12.88 5.04 11.07
CA HIS A 4 13.86 4.54 12.03
C HIS A 4 15.14 4.27 11.26
N ARG A 5 16.21 4.93 11.70
CA ARG A 5 17.55 4.67 11.19
C ARG A 5 18.13 3.55 12.03
N THR A 6 18.46 2.45 11.38
CA THR A 6 19.24 1.38 12.01
C THR A 6 20.66 1.44 11.46
N SER A 7 21.62 1.04 12.28
CA SER A 7 22.98 0.76 11.86
C SER A 7 23.08 -0.68 11.34
N ILE A 8 24.15 -0.98 10.59
CA ILE A 8 24.43 -2.36 10.16
C ILE A 8 24.64 -3.23 11.41
N GLY A 9 23.88 -4.32 11.51
CA GLY A 9 23.96 -5.28 12.62
C GLY A 9 23.01 -5.00 13.79
N GLU A 10 22.17 -3.96 13.71
CA GLU A 10 21.09 -3.73 14.67
C GLU A 10 19.81 -4.47 14.25
N ASP A 11 19.17 -5.13 15.22
CA ASP A 11 17.88 -5.77 15.03
C ASP A 11 16.75 -4.73 15.06
N TYR A 12 15.78 -4.87 14.15
CA TYR A 12 14.57 -4.06 14.14
C TYR A 12 13.34 -4.92 14.35
N PHE A 13 12.60 -4.64 15.42
CA PHE A 13 11.38 -5.36 15.77
C PHE A 13 10.17 -4.68 15.15
N LEU A 14 9.50 -5.39 14.24
CA LEU A 14 8.26 -4.95 13.64
C LEU A 14 7.09 -5.34 14.54
N THR A 15 6.18 -4.41 14.77
CA THR A 15 4.89 -4.67 15.44
C THR A 15 3.78 -5.08 14.45
N SER A 16 4.05 -4.99 13.15
CA SER A 16 3.15 -5.37 12.06
C SER A 16 3.51 -6.75 11.51
N GLY A 17 2.52 -7.50 11.02
CA GLY A 17 2.71 -8.81 10.38
C GLY A 17 3.43 -8.79 9.02
N PHE A 18 3.63 -7.60 8.46
CA PHE A 18 4.39 -7.42 7.22
C PHE A 18 5.21 -6.14 7.24
N ALA A 19 6.29 -6.13 6.46
CA ALA A 19 7.13 -4.97 6.20
C ALA A 19 7.28 -4.75 4.69
N LEU A 20 7.25 -3.48 4.28
CA LEU A 20 7.64 -3.06 2.93
C LEU A 20 9.05 -2.47 3.01
N VAL A 21 9.99 -3.08 2.28
CA VAL A 21 11.38 -2.61 2.20
C VAL A 21 11.57 -1.86 0.88
N THR A 22 11.87 -0.57 0.95
CA THR A 22 12.20 0.25 -0.21
C THR A 22 13.72 0.45 -0.29
N LEU A 23 14.35 0.01 -1.38
CA LEU A 23 15.74 0.34 -1.68
C LEU A 23 15.80 1.62 -2.52
N ASN A 24 16.39 2.68 -1.97
CA ASN A 24 16.73 3.90 -2.72
C ASN A 24 18.21 3.82 -3.15
N VAL A 25 18.46 3.73 -4.47
CA VAL A 25 19.82 3.66 -5.04
C VAL A 25 20.29 5.03 -5.51
N GLY A 26 21.49 5.42 -5.10
CA GLY A 26 22.16 6.63 -5.59
C GLY A 26 22.81 6.42 -6.96
N ASN A 27 23.52 7.46 -7.45
CA ASN A 27 24.12 7.49 -8.80
C ASN A 27 25.40 6.64 -8.96
N ALA A 28 25.82 5.90 -7.93
CA ALA A 28 27.04 5.09 -7.95
C ALA A 28 26.72 3.65 -7.55
N PRO A 29 27.36 2.64 -8.19
CA PRO A 29 27.21 1.24 -7.80
C PRO A 29 27.58 1.03 -6.33
N SER A 30 26.77 0.28 -5.59
CA SER A 30 27.07 -0.16 -4.23
C SER A 30 27.10 -1.68 -4.15
N ARG A 31 27.58 -2.24 -3.03
CA ARG A 31 27.58 -3.69 -2.78
C ARG A 31 26.18 -4.26 -2.47
N GLY A 32 25.13 -3.44 -2.57
CA GLY A 32 23.76 -3.81 -2.22
C GLY A 32 23.54 -3.94 -0.71
N PHE A 33 22.52 -4.69 -0.33
CA PHE A 33 22.17 -4.99 1.05
C PHE A 33 21.76 -6.46 1.19
N ARG A 34 21.88 -7.01 2.41
CA ARG A 34 21.35 -8.32 2.79
C ARG A 34 20.48 -8.13 4.03
N LEU A 35 19.29 -8.72 4.02
CA LEU A 35 18.40 -8.80 5.19
C LEU A 35 18.26 -10.25 5.63
N GLU A 36 18.20 -10.43 6.94
CA GLU A 36 17.75 -11.66 7.58
C GLU A 36 16.54 -11.29 8.44
N PHE A 37 15.47 -12.09 8.37
CA PHE A 37 14.26 -11.85 9.12
C PHE A 37 13.88 -13.10 9.93
N TYR A 38 13.37 -12.87 11.13
CA TYR A 38 12.90 -13.91 12.04
C TYR A 38 11.49 -13.53 12.51
N SER A 39 10.55 -14.47 12.46
CA SER A 39 9.20 -14.27 13.01
C SER A 39 9.18 -14.79 14.45
N SER A 40 8.67 -13.98 15.38
CA SER A 40 8.55 -14.34 16.80
C SER A 40 7.26 -15.13 17.13
N MET A 41 6.53 -15.62 16.12
CA MET A 41 5.35 -16.48 16.28
C MET A 41 4.24 -15.80 17.09
N PHE A 42 3.56 -14.82 16.49
CA PHE A 42 2.26 -14.32 16.93
C PHE A 42 1.19 -14.77 15.92
N PRO A 43 0.16 -15.53 16.34
CA PRO A 43 -0.85 -16.08 15.42
C PRO A 43 -1.91 -15.06 14.97
N ASP A 44 -1.78 -13.77 15.30
CA ASP A 44 -2.85 -12.77 15.20
C ASP A 44 -2.51 -11.54 14.35
N SER A 45 -1.60 -11.66 13.39
CA SER A 45 -1.45 -10.63 12.35
C SER A 45 -2.19 -11.06 11.10
N GLN A 46 -3.11 -10.24 10.59
CA GLN A 46 -3.72 -10.45 9.27
C GLN A 46 -2.60 -10.59 8.21
N ASP A 47 -2.43 -11.81 7.71
CA ASP A 47 -1.47 -12.12 6.67
C ASP A 47 -1.73 -11.27 5.42
N LEU A 48 -0.66 -10.98 4.67
CA LEU A 48 -0.78 -10.30 3.40
C LEU A 48 -1.54 -11.18 2.40
N THR A 49 -2.77 -10.78 2.04
CA THR A 49 -3.63 -11.57 1.15
C THR A 49 -3.33 -11.34 -0.33
N SER A 50 -2.80 -10.17 -0.69
CA SER A 50 -2.44 -9.84 -2.07
C SER A 50 -1.33 -8.77 -2.14
N LEU A 51 -0.43 -8.93 -3.11
CA LEU A 51 0.59 -7.93 -3.45
C LEU A 51 0.60 -7.72 -4.97
N GLN A 52 0.35 -6.49 -5.41
CA GLN A 52 0.34 -6.11 -6.82
C GLN A 52 1.37 -5.02 -7.11
N PRO A 53 2.52 -5.37 -7.72
CA PRO A 53 3.47 -4.39 -8.23
C PRO A 53 2.95 -3.72 -9.52
N LEU A 54 2.87 -2.40 -9.54
CA LEU A 54 2.39 -1.57 -10.64
C LEU A 54 3.53 -0.70 -11.16
N ASN A 55 4.18 -1.16 -12.24
CA ASN A 55 5.45 -0.61 -12.72
C ASN A 55 5.36 0.11 -14.08
N THR A 56 4.16 0.16 -14.67
CA THR A 56 3.89 0.87 -15.92
C THR A 56 3.65 2.36 -15.67
N ASN A 57 3.83 3.18 -16.71
CA ASN A 57 3.61 4.63 -16.60
C ASN A 57 2.13 4.98 -16.47
N ILE A 58 1.27 4.21 -17.13
CA ILE A 58 -0.18 4.34 -17.09
C ILE A 58 -0.76 2.96 -16.83
N GLY A 59 -1.89 2.91 -16.14
CA GLY A 59 -2.67 1.69 -16.01
C GLY A 59 -3.90 1.88 -15.13
N ASN A 60 -4.63 0.79 -14.95
CA ASN A 60 -5.81 0.75 -14.11
C ASN A 60 -5.89 -0.58 -13.37
N ILE A 61 -6.54 -0.55 -12.22
CA ILE A 61 -6.87 -1.72 -11.42
C ILE A 61 -8.36 -1.71 -11.12
N SER A 62 -8.93 -2.91 -11.17
CA SER A 62 -10.20 -3.23 -10.53
C SER A 62 -9.94 -4.25 -9.44
N TYR A 63 -10.43 -3.97 -8.24
CA TYR A 63 -10.33 -4.85 -7.09
C TYR A 63 -11.71 -5.11 -6.49
N PRO A 64 -12.09 -6.37 -6.19
CA PRO A 64 -11.31 -7.60 -6.44
C PRO A 64 -11.11 -7.90 -7.93
N VAL A 65 -10.01 -8.60 -8.24
CA VAL A 65 -9.74 -9.05 -9.61
C VAL A 65 -10.82 -10.06 -10.03
N GLY A 66 -11.49 -9.78 -11.14
CA GLY A 66 -12.64 -10.58 -11.61
C GLY A 66 -14.00 -10.11 -11.08
N GLY A 67 -14.03 -9.06 -10.26
CA GLY A 67 -15.26 -8.49 -9.69
C GLY A 67 -15.83 -9.30 -8.52
N GLY A 68 -17.11 -9.05 -8.22
CA GLY A 68 -17.75 -9.60 -7.02
C GLY A 68 -17.35 -8.84 -5.76
N ASN A 69 -17.63 -9.44 -4.61
CA ASN A 69 -17.31 -8.82 -3.32
C ASN A 69 -15.89 -9.17 -2.89
N TYR A 70 -15.22 -8.22 -2.23
CA TYR A 70 -13.94 -8.49 -1.56
C TYR A 70 -14.12 -9.48 -0.40
N ARG A 71 -13.02 -10.06 0.08
CA ARG A 71 -13.08 -11.05 1.18
C ARG A 71 -12.94 -10.35 2.53
N LEU A 72 -13.41 -11.03 3.56
CA LEU A 72 -13.18 -10.65 4.96
C LEU A 72 -11.70 -10.82 5.32
N ASN A 73 -11.21 -9.97 6.23
CA ASN A 73 -9.84 -9.99 6.73
C ASN A 73 -8.76 -9.92 5.63
N GLU A 74 -9.03 -9.15 4.57
CA GLU A 74 -8.05 -8.91 3.53
C GLU A 74 -7.05 -7.84 3.95
N ASN A 75 -5.83 -8.02 3.48
CA ASN A 75 -4.75 -7.07 3.58
C ASN A 75 -4.01 -7.09 2.24
N ALA A 76 -4.41 -6.18 1.34
CA ALA A 76 -3.93 -6.12 -0.03
C ALA A 76 -3.11 -4.87 -0.27
N LEU A 77 -1.99 -5.01 -0.98
CA LEU A 77 -1.06 -3.92 -1.30
C LEU A 77 -0.95 -3.74 -2.81
N PHE A 78 -1.02 -2.48 -3.24
CA PHE A 78 -0.77 -2.05 -4.62
C PHE A 78 0.41 -1.08 -4.61
N VAL A 79 1.56 -1.55 -5.11
CA VAL A 79 2.83 -0.82 -5.04
C VAL A 79 3.06 -0.13 -6.37
N ILE A 80 2.87 1.19 -6.41
CA ILE A 80 3.11 2.01 -7.59
C ILE A 80 4.58 2.41 -7.59
N ASN A 81 5.35 1.84 -8.52
CA ASN A 81 6.79 2.06 -8.63
C ASN A 81 7.21 1.99 -10.11
N PRO A 82 7.10 3.11 -10.85
CA PRO A 82 7.35 3.12 -12.28
C PRO A 82 8.83 2.86 -12.59
N ILE A 83 9.08 2.07 -13.65
CA ILE A 83 10.45 1.76 -14.10
C ILE A 83 11.19 3.03 -14.54
N VAL A 84 10.45 3.98 -15.12
CA VAL A 84 10.97 5.30 -15.51
C VAL A 84 10.52 6.33 -14.48
N PRO A 85 11.44 7.03 -13.79
CA PRO A 85 11.08 8.08 -12.84
C PRO A 85 10.25 9.16 -13.51
N ALA A 86 9.01 9.33 -13.05
CA ALA A 86 8.11 10.41 -13.44
C ALA A 86 6.98 10.50 -12.43
N GLN A 87 6.41 11.70 -12.27
CA GLN A 87 5.23 11.92 -11.43
C GLN A 87 4.11 10.95 -11.83
N ARG A 88 3.33 10.51 -10.84
CA ARG A 88 2.16 9.66 -11.06
C ARG A 88 0.96 10.26 -10.39
N THR A 89 -0.13 10.41 -11.13
CA THR A 89 -1.40 10.86 -10.58
C THR A 89 -2.34 9.68 -10.49
N VAL A 90 -2.80 9.37 -9.27
CA VAL A 90 -3.78 8.33 -9.00
C VAL A 90 -5.17 8.95 -8.89
N MET A 91 -6.13 8.32 -9.57
CA MET A 91 -7.54 8.67 -9.50
C MET A 91 -8.40 7.42 -9.28
N PHE A 92 -9.27 7.46 -8.27
CA PHE A 92 -10.27 6.42 -8.05
C PHE A 92 -11.51 6.71 -8.89
N THR A 93 -12.06 5.67 -9.52
CA THR A 93 -13.23 5.76 -10.41
C THR A 93 -14.43 4.99 -9.88
N ARG A 94 -14.22 4.04 -8.96
CA ARG A 94 -15.28 3.32 -8.25
C ARG A 94 -14.85 3.04 -6.82
N MET A 95 -15.79 3.15 -5.88
CA MET A 95 -15.62 2.75 -4.48
C MET A 95 -16.94 2.16 -3.96
N ASP A 96 -16.84 1.02 -3.30
CA ASP A 96 -17.90 0.35 -2.57
C ASP A 96 -17.25 -0.53 -1.49
N VAL A 97 -16.91 0.12 -0.38
CA VAL A 97 -16.19 -0.43 0.78
C VAL A 97 -17.02 -0.16 2.02
N GLU A 98 -17.03 -1.06 3.00
CA GLU A 98 -17.81 -0.86 4.24
C GLU A 98 -17.54 0.51 4.85
N TYR A 99 -18.62 1.24 5.14
CA TYR A 99 -18.52 2.58 5.68
C TYR A 99 -18.30 2.58 7.19
N GLY A 100 -17.31 3.34 7.64
CA GLY A 100 -17.14 3.77 9.02
C GLY A 100 -16.85 5.28 9.07
N SER A 101 -17.29 5.97 10.13
CA SER A 101 -17.10 7.42 10.27
C SER A 101 -15.64 7.87 10.19
N VAL A 102 -14.71 7.00 10.57
CA VAL A 102 -13.25 7.20 10.45
C VAL A 102 -12.59 6.03 9.72
N CYS A 103 -13.38 5.29 8.93
CA CYS A 103 -12.97 4.06 8.23
C CYS A 103 -12.28 3.06 9.16
N GLN A 104 -12.91 2.82 10.32
CA GLN A 104 -12.39 1.91 11.34
C GLN A 104 -12.67 0.42 11.06
N TYR A 105 -13.59 0.11 10.14
CA TYR A 105 -13.88 -1.25 9.68
C TYR A 105 -12.97 -1.56 8.49
N ASP A 106 -13.47 -1.27 7.28
CA ASP A 106 -12.70 -1.40 6.06
C ASP A 106 -12.13 -0.06 5.60
N ALA A 107 -10.97 -0.09 4.96
CA ALA A 107 -10.33 1.12 4.47
C ALA A 107 -9.44 0.89 3.25
N VAL A 108 -9.53 1.81 2.30
CA VAL A 108 -8.48 2.06 1.32
C VAL A 108 -7.62 3.22 1.82
N THR A 109 -6.31 2.99 1.94
CA THR A 109 -5.35 4.01 2.39
C THR A 109 -4.33 4.29 1.31
N ILE A 110 -4.12 5.57 1.02
CA ILE A 110 -3.20 6.06 -0.01
C ILE A 110 -1.98 6.66 0.68
N TYR A 111 -0.80 6.21 0.30
CA TYR A 111 0.49 6.70 0.80
C TYR A 111 1.35 7.22 -0.35
N ASN A 112 1.88 8.43 -0.18
CA ASN A 112 2.87 9.03 -1.08
C ASN A 112 4.27 8.76 -0.53
N TRP A 113 5.22 8.41 -1.41
CA TRP A 113 6.63 8.35 -1.04
C TRP A 113 7.26 9.75 -1.05
N PHE A 114 7.50 10.28 0.15
CA PHE A 114 8.07 11.60 0.36
C PHE A 114 9.07 11.57 1.51
N ASN A 115 10.22 12.26 1.37
CA ASN A 115 11.29 12.29 2.37
C ASN A 115 11.73 10.90 2.88
N ASN A 116 11.86 9.93 1.98
CA ASN A 116 12.21 8.53 2.29
C ASN A 116 11.22 7.80 3.19
N GLN A 117 9.95 8.21 3.19
CA GLN A 117 8.89 7.57 3.97
C GLN A 117 7.58 7.48 3.16
N TYR A 118 6.76 6.49 3.48
CA TYR A 118 5.37 6.46 3.06
C TYR A 118 4.51 7.31 4.00
N VAL A 119 4.08 8.47 3.51
CA VAL A 119 3.22 9.41 4.23
C VAL A 119 1.78 9.17 3.82
N GLN A 120 0.90 8.93 4.80
CA GLN A 120 -0.53 8.76 4.55
C GLN A 120 -1.12 10.06 4.00
N VAL A 121 -1.67 9.99 2.80
CA VAL A 121 -2.36 11.12 2.15
C VAL A 121 -3.85 11.08 2.44
N ALA A 122 -4.46 9.90 2.33
CA ALA A 122 -5.89 9.72 2.53
C ALA A 122 -6.18 8.33 3.10
N LYS A 123 -7.23 8.24 3.91
CA LYS A 123 -7.85 6.99 4.35
C LYS A 123 -9.35 7.13 4.08
N VAL A 124 -9.90 6.26 3.24
CA VAL A 124 -11.28 6.37 2.74
C VAL A 124 -11.98 5.02 2.72
N CYS A 125 -13.32 5.08 2.75
CA CYS A 125 -14.23 3.96 2.79
C CYS A 125 -15.63 4.45 2.38
N GLY A 126 -16.61 3.56 2.29
CA GLY A 126 -17.91 3.87 1.71
C GLY A 126 -17.85 3.95 0.19
N THR A 127 -18.73 4.78 -0.37
CA THR A 127 -18.87 4.98 -1.82
C THR A 127 -18.28 6.31 -2.31
N SER A 128 -17.72 7.11 -1.41
CA SER A 128 -17.11 8.40 -1.75
C SER A 128 -15.71 8.19 -2.33
N LEU A 129 -15.44 8.84 -3.46
CA LEU A 129 -14.12 8.78 -4.09
C LEU A 129 -13.13 9.68 -3.33
N PRO A 130 -11.90 9.21 -3.04
CA PRO A 130 -10.85 10.05 -2.48
C PRO A 130 -10.44 11.17 -3.45
N PRO A 131 -9.81 12.25 -2.94
CA PRO A 131 -9.19 13.25 -3.80
C PRO A 131 -8.13 12.64 -4.72
N LEU A 132 -8.04 13.18 -5.92
CA LEU A 132 -6.95 12.90 -6.85
C LEU A 132 -5.61 13.21 -6.17
N THR A 133 -4.67 12.25 -6.25
CA THR A 133 -3.40 12.31 -5.53
C THR A 133 -2.24 12.19 -6.49
N THR A 134 -1.31 13.14 -6.44
CA THR A 134 -0.06 13.09 -7.22
C THR A 134 1.10 12.62 -6.35
N PHE A 135 1.76 11.54 -6.77
CA PHE A 135 3.03 11.07 -6.25
C PHE A 135 4.15 11.80 -6.98
N GLU A 136 4.76 12.77 -6.30
CA GLU A 136 5.82 13.62 -6.85
C GLU A 136 7.04 12.82 -7.32
N SER A 137 7.40 11.77 -6.57
CA SER A 137 8.50 10.86 -6.93
C SER A 137 8.07 9.78 -7.94
N GLY A 138 6.79 9.71 -8.28
CA GLY A 138 6.18 8.59 -9.00
C GLY A 138 5.92 7.36 -8.15
N VAL A 139 6.47 7.30 -6.93
CA VAL A 139 6.37 6.15 -6.04
C VAL A 139 5.24 6.37 -5.03
N GLY A 140 4.39 5.36 -4.88
CA GLY A 140 3.33 5.37 -3.88
C GLY A 140 2.84 3.97 -3.55
N LEU A 141 2.03 3.90 -2.49
CA LEU A 141 1.45 2.66 -2.00
C LEU A 141 -0.03 2.89 -1.76
N ILE A 142 -0.87 2.00 -2.25
CA ILE A 142 -2.28 1.92 -1.88
C ILE A 142 -2.46 0.62 -1.11
N THR A 143 -3.14 0.68 0.02
CA THR A 143 -3.46 -0.49 0.83
C THR A 143 -4.97 -0.63 0.95
N PHE A 144 -5.45 -1.87 0.92
CA PHE A 144 -6.83 -2.21 1.28
C PHE A 144 -6.82 -3.17 2.46
N GLN A 145 -7.53 -2.81 3.51
CA GLN A 145 -7.75 -3.66 4.67
C GLN A 145 -9.24 -3.84 4.90
N SER A 146 -9.67 -5.08 5.12
CA SER A 146 -11.03 -5.39 5.58
C SER A 146 -11.06 -6.09 6.93
N ASP A 147 -12.20 -5.99 7.61
CA ASP A 147 -12.44 -6.63 8.89
C ASP A 147 -13.18 -7.98 8.75
N SER A 148 -13.64 -8.53 9.88
CA SER A 148 -14.31 -9.83 9.95
C SER A 148 -15.79 -9.83 9.52
N SER A 149 -16.32 -8.71 9.04
CA SER A 149 -17.71 -8.52 8.66
C SER A 149 -17.88 -7.64 7.42
N VAL A 150 -19.14 -7.51 6.95
CA VAL A 150 -19.63 -6.64 5.86
C VAL A 150 -18.68 -6.42 4.67
N VAL A 151 -19.08 -6.93 3.50
CA VAL A 151 -18.31 -6.77 2.27
C VAL A 151 -19.04 -5.91 1.25
N GLY A 152 -18.28 -5.22 0.41
CA GLY A 152 -18.74 -4.50 -0.77
C GLY A 152 -18.05 -5.00 -2.04
N THR A 153 -18.34 -4.36 -3.17
CA THR A 153 -17.81 -4.71 -4.50
C THR A 153 -16.41 -4.17 -4.78
N GLY A 154 -15.80 -3.48 -3.81
CA GLY A 154 -14.42 -3.03 -3.84
C GLY A 154 -14.24 -1.70 -4.55
N PHE A 155 -13.20 -1.56 -5.36
CA PHE A 155 -12.80 -0.27 -5.91
C PHE A 155 -12.07 -0.38 -7.24
N ASP A 156 -12.10 0.71 -8.00
CA ASP A 156 -11.32 0.89 -9.22
C ASP A 156 -10.47 2.14 -9.09
N PHE A 157 -9.23 2.07 -9.56
CA PHE A 157 -8.37 3.25 -9.70
C PHE A 157 -7.50 3.15 -10.94
N GLU A 158 -7.08 4.31 -11.43
CA GLU A 158 -6.13 4.46 -12.52
C GLU A 158 -4.96 5.34 -12.10
N TRP A 159 -3.83 5.17 -12.79
CA TRP A 159 -2.67 6.03 -12.67
C TRP A 159 -2.20 6.47 -14.04
N VAL A 160 -1.70 7.71 -14.11
CA VAL A 160 -1.09 8.34 -15.29
C VAL A 160 0.20 9.06 -14.92
#